data_AF-A0A3N7D9Q3-F1
#
_entry.id   AF-A0A3N7D9Q3-F1
#
_cell.length_a   1.000
_cell.length_b   1.000
_cell.length_c   1.000
_cell.angle_alpha   90.00
_cell.angle_beta   90.00
_cell.angle_gamma   90.00
#
_symmetry.space_group_name_H-M   'P 1'
#
loop_
_entity.id
_entity.type
_entity.pdbx_description
1 polymer ?
#
loop_
_entity_poly.entity_id
_entity_poly.type
_entity_poly.pdbx_seq_one_letter_code
_entity_poly.pdbx_strand_id
1 'polypeptide(L)'
;MAKAPSGPLGALNGKLRNLVFYMLNGQPVVRTIGDPGKPSRGQLANRQAMSVTMEMVSRISEFTNVSFELEARGTVRNAHNLATSYIKKHALKGEYPNISVDYSKVILSNGNLPGANDLKIEKKEKGVLVSWDPSGKQDDTVMILLYHPLEKAAMSVINACRRDAGSYFIDLYEKRLDEPIEAYICFKSANGKAISDSAYIGNLNGAVESAEELSQKQTYALVKQRFDVVEADYLQQIAANYGNPVNTKAFRNLKKEYKVLKDKLEHLPGKPG
;
A
#
# COMPACT_ATOMS: atom_id res chain seq x y z
N MET A 1 25.87 14.93 6.86
CA MET A 1 27.01 15.71 6.33
C MET A 1 27.04 17.05 7.06
N ALA A 2 28.22 17.51 7.48
CA ALA A 2 28.40 18.85 8.01
C ALA A 2 28.55 19.83 6.84
N LYS A 3 27.93 21.00 6.96
CA LYS A 3 27.98 22.10 6.00
C LYS A 3 28.70 23.27 6.66
N ALA A 4 29.45 24.01 5.86
CA ALA A 4 30.15 25.23 6.29
C ALA A 4 29.53 26.44 5.56
N PRO A 5 28.32 26.89 5.94
CA PRO A 5 27.59 27.92 5.20
C PRO A 5 28.31 29.27 5.19
N SER A 6 29.10 29.57 6.22
CA SER A 6 29.87 30.82 6.34
C SER A 6 31.35 30.64 5.92
N GLY A 7 31.66 29.61 5.12
CA GLY A 7 33.02 29.32 4.66
C GLY A 7 33.86 28.51 5.67
N PRO A 8 35.15 28.26 5.37
CA PRO A 8 35.99 27.29 6.06
C PRO A 8 36.32 27.65 7.52
N LEU A 9 36.28 28.94 7.88
CA LEU A 9 36.52 29.43 9.24
C LEU A 9 35.20 29.70 10.00
N GLY A 10 34.05 29.46 9.37
CA GLY A 10 32.73 29.67 9.97
C GLY A 10 32.24 28.49 10.81
N ALA A 11 31.16 28.72 11.56
CA ALA A 11 30.51 27.66 12.30
C ALA A 11 29.99 26.55 11.37
N LEU A 12 30.34 25.31 11.69
CA LEU A 12 29.82 24.14 10.98
C LEU A 12 28.39 23.85 11.41
N ASN A 13 27.60 23.25 10.52
CA ASN A 13 26.24 22.78 10.82
C ASN A 13 26.05 21.36 10.27
N GLY A 14 25.68 20.42 11.12
CA GLY A 14 25.44 19.01 10.78
C GLY A 14 26.51 18.05 11.31
N LYS A 15 26.55 16.85 10.75
CA LYS A 15 27.36 15.72 11.27
C LYS A 15 28.70 15.57 10.54
N LEU A 16 29.80 15.57 11.30
CA LEU A 16 31.16 15.21 10.87
C LEU A 16 31.67 14.06 11.76
N ARG A 17 31.81 12.85 11.19
CA ARG A 17 32.13 11.63 11.95
C ARG A 17 31.22 11.46 13.17
N ASN A 18 31.78 11.42 14.38
CA ASN A 18 31.05 11.29 15.64
C ASN A 18 30.62 12.63 16.25
N LEU A 19 30.90 13.75 15.58
CA LEU A 19 30.57 15.09 16.05
C LEU A 19 29.33 15.62 15.32
N VAL A 20 28.46 16.30 16.07
CA VAL A 20 27.29 17.01 15.56
C VAL A 20 27.43 18.48 15.95
N PHE A 21 27.52 19.34 14.94
CA PHE A 21 27.59 20.78 15.07
C PHE A 21 26.20 21.37 14.84
N TYR A 22 25.74 22.24 15.74
CA TYR A 22 24.44 22.90 15.62
C TYR A 22 24.44 24.21 16.43
N MET A 23 23.45 25.07 16.17
CA MET A 23 23.26 26.30 16.93
C MET A 23 22.30 26.02 18.09
N LEU A 24 22.75 26.27 19.33
CA LEU A 24 21.93 26.20 20.53
C LEU A 24 21.77 27.63 21.07
N ASN A 25 20.56 28.18 21.03
CA ASN A 25 20.26 29.54 21.51
C ASN A 25 21.23 30.61 20.95
N GLY A 26 21.58 30.50 19.67
CA GLY A 26 22.50 31.43 19.00
C GLY A 26 24.00 31.15 19.21
N GLN A 27 24.37 30.13 19.99
CA GLN A 27 25.76 29.72 20.19
C GLN A 27 26.10 28.46 19.37
N PRO A 28 27.22 28.43 18.64
CA PRO A 28 27.67 27.22 17.96
C PRO A 28 28.16 26.20 18.99
N VAL A 29 27.50 25.05 19.05
CA VAL A 29 27.82 23.96 19.96
C VAL A 29 28.19 22.72 19.17
N VAL A 30 29.16 21.97 19.70
CA VAL A 30 29.52 20.64 19.21
C VAL A 30 29.24 19.61 20.31
N ARG A 31 28.66 18.48 19.92
CA ARG A 31 28.49 17.33 20.81
C ARG A 31 28.87 16.03 20.10
N THR A 32 29.19 15.01 20.89
CA THR A 32 29.31 13.64 20.38
C THR A 32 27.93 13.00 20.18
N ILE A 33 27.83 12.04 19.26
CA ILE A 33 26.62 11.23 19.13
C ILE A 33 26.55 10.28 20.32
N GLY A 34 25.46 10.37 21.09
CA GLY A 34 25.21 9.46 22.21
C GLY A 34 24.73 8.08 21.73
N ASP A 35 24.81 7.08 22.60
CA ASP A 35 24.22 5.77 22.34
C ASP A 35 22.69 5.89 22.29
N PRO A 36 22.03 5.54 21.17
CA PRO A 36 20.58 5.60 21.06
C PRO A 36 19.85 4.58 21.96
N GLY A 37 20.55 3.59 22.53
CA GLY A 37 19.94 2.55 23.36
C GLY A 37 18.95 1.66 22.62
N LYS A 38 18.12 0.92 23.38
CA LYS A 38 17.07 0.05 22.80
C LYS A 38 15.94 0.90 22.22
N PRO A 39 15.50 0.66 20.97
CA PRO A 39 14.44 1.44 20.37
C PRO A 39 13.12 1.30 21.13
N SER A 40 12.42 2.41 21.36
CA SER A 40 11.05 2.38 21.89
C SER A 40 10.06 1.83 20.85
N ARG A 41 8.87 1.41 21.30
CA ARG A 41 7.81 0.95 20.39
C ARG A 41 7.45 2.01 19.33
N GLY A 42 7.39 3.29 19.71
CA GLY A 42 7.16 4.39 18.76
C GLY A 42 8.30 4.58 17.76
N GLN A 43 9.55 4.38 18.18
CA GLN A 43 10.69 4.41 17.25
C GLN A 43 10.65 3.23 16.27
N LEU A 44 10.28 2.04 16.72
CA LEU A 44 10.09 0.87 15.84
C LEU A 44 8.94 1.09 14.85
N ALA A 45 7.82 1.62 15.30
CA ALA A 45 6.68 1.99 14.45
C ALA A 45 7.10 2.99 13.35
N ASN A 46 7.83 4.05 13.71
CA ASN A 46 8.32 5.03 12.74
C ASN A 46 9.33 4.43 11.73
N ARG A 47 10.18 3.50 12.19
CA ARG A 47 11.12 2.78 11.31
C ARG A 47 10.38 1.89 10.32
N GLN A 48 9.38 1.14 10.78
CA GLN A 48 8.56 0.32 9.89
C GLN A 48 7.78 1.18 8.90
N ALA A 49 7.11 2.24 9.37
CA ALA A 49 6.41 3.20 8.52
C ALA A 49 7.32 3.76 7.42
N MET A 50 8.57 4.11 7.76
CA MET A 50 9.55 4.56 6.78
C MET A 50 9.94 3.44 5.81
N SER A 51 10.17 2.21 6.29
CA SER A 51 10.51 1.07 5.44
C SER A 51 9.43 0.79 4.40
N VAL A 52 8.16 0.76 4.82
CA VAL A 52 7.00 0.54 3.96
C VAL A 52 6.88 1.66 2.92
N THR A 53 7.05 2.91 3.36
CA THR A 53 7.02 4.08 2.45
C THR A 53 8.12 4.00 1.40
N MET A 54 9.36 3.78 1.83
CA MET A 54 10.54 3.76 0.94
C MET A 54 10.46 2.61 -0.07
N GLU A 55 9.94 1.46 0.36
CA GLU A 55 9.69 0.34 -0.53
C GLU A 55 8.77 0.75 -1.68
N MET A 56 7.61 1.35 -1.39
CA MET A 56 6.70 1.83 -2.44
C MET A 56 7.34 2.92 -3.31
N VAL A 57 7.90 3.97 -2.69
CA VAL A 57 8.49 5.13 -3.41
C VAL A 57 9.57 4.68 -4.39
N SER A 58 10.40 3.69 -4.01
CA SER A 58 11.42 3.16 -4.91
C SER A 58 10.86 2.60 -6.23
N ARG A 59 9.66 2.00 -6.17
CA ARG A 59 9.00 1.35 -7.32
C ARG A 59 8.25 2.30 -8.23
N ILE A 60 7.86 3.46 -7.70
CA ILE A 60 7.11 4.50 -8.41
C ILE A 60 7.99 5.72 -8.76
N SER A 61 9.31 5.57 -8.66
CA SER A 61 10.27 6.68 -8.81
C SER A 61 10.20 7.32 -10.20
N GLU A 62 10.02 6.54 -11.26
CA GLU A 62 9.83 7.04 -12.62
C GLU A 62 8.64 8.02 -12.72
N PHE A 63 7.48 7.62 -12.21
CA PHE A 63 6.28 8.45 -12.16
C PHE A 63 6.46 9.69 -11.29
N THR A 64 6.93 9.48 -10.05
CA THR A 64 7.03 10.55 -9.04
C THR A 64 8.09 11.59 -9.38
N ASN A 65 9.16 11.21 -10.09
CA ASN A 65 10.16 12.15 -10.57
C ASN A 65 9.59 13.17 -11.56
N VAL A 66 8.62 12.77 -12.39
CA VAL A 66 7.96 13.66 -13.35
C VAL A 66 6.83 14.45 -12.70
N SER A 67 6.03 13.79 -11.85
CA SER A 67 4.84 14.44 -11.27
C SER A 67 5.19 15.48 -10.20
N PHE A 68 6.17 15.21 -9.35
CA PHE A 68 6.61 16.16 -8.32
C PHE A 68 7.71 17.12 -8.81
N GLU A 69 8.10 17.07 -10.08
CA GLU A 69 9.14 17.96 -10.64
C GLU A 69 8.80 19.44 -10.42
N LEU A 70 7.53 19.81 -10.67
CA LEU A 70 7.06 21.19 -10.56
C LEU A 70 7.06 21.69 -9.12
N GLU A 71 6.62 20.86 -8.16
CA GLU A 71 6.62 21.22 -6.73
C GLU A 71 8.06 21.25 -6.16
N ALA A 72 8.96 20.40 -6.63
CA ALA A 72 10.35 20.38 -6.18
C ALA A 72 11.13 21.61 -6.68
N ARG A 73 10.77 22.16 -7.84
CA ARG A 73 11.49 23.24 -8.51
C ARG A 73 11.64 24.47 -7.61
N GLY A 74 12.87 24.96 -7.47
CA GLY A 74 13.18 26.13 -6.64
C GLY A 74 13.18 25.86 -5.14
N THR A 75 13.02 24.60 -4.70
CA THR A 75 13.10 24.20 -3.30
C THR A 75 14.35 23.36 -3.02
N VAL A 76 14.63 23.12 -1.74
CA VAL A 76 15.68 22.18 -1.30
C VAL A 76 15.21 20.72 -1.30
N ARG A 77 13.93 20.45 -1.61
CA ARG A 77 13.35 19.11 -1.65
C ARG A 77 13.50 18.54 -3.07
N ASN A 78 13.61 17.23 -3.19
CA ASN A 78 13.52 16.52 -4.45
C ASN A 78 12.19 15.75 -4.54
N ALA A 79 11.87 15.25 -5.74
CA ALA A 79 10.64 14.49 -5.98
C ALA A 79 10.49 13.29 -5.03
N HIS A 80 11.59 12.57 -4.78
CA HIS A 80 11.61 11.42 -3.87
C HIS A 80 11.20 11.80 -2.43
N ASN A 81 11.69 12.93 -1.92
CA ASN A 81 11.34 13.45 -0.59
C ASN A 81 9.88 13.88 -0.52
N LEU A 82 9.35 14.49 -1.59
CA LEU A 82 7.94 14.87 -1.68
C LEU A 82 7.04 13.63 -1.67
N ALA A 83 7.30 12.66 -2.54
CA ALA A 83 6.58 11.40 -2.58
C ALA A 83 6.60 10.68 -1.23
N THR A 84 7.78 10.59 -0.61
CA THR A 84 7.94 10.00 0.74
C THR A 84 7.10 10.73 1.78
N SER A 85 7.09 12.06 1.74
CA SER A 85 6.32 12.88 2.68
C SER A 85 4.81 12.66 2.54
N TYR A 86 4.28 12.70 1.31
CA TYR A 86 2.85 12.52 1.07
C TYR A 86 2.40 11.10 1.44
N ILE A 87 3.10 10.07 0.97
CA ILE A 87 2.73 8.67 1.24
C ILE A 87 2.79 8.38 2.74
N LYS A 88 3.89 8.74 3.41
CA LYS A 88 4.03 8.47 4.84
C LYS A 88 2.96 9.16 5.69
N LYS A 89 2.53 10.36 5.29
CA LYS A 89 1.57 11.17 6.05
C LYS A 89 0.12 10.75 5.82
N HIS A 90 -0.21 10.28 4.61
CA HIS A 90 -1.61 10.09 4.20
C HIS A 90 -1.98 8.64 3.88
N ALA A 91 -1.01 7.81 3.48
CA ALA A 91 -1.27 6.51 2.87
C ALA A 91 -0.75 5.32 3.69
N LEU A 92 -0.52 5.49 4.98
CA LEU A 92 -0.20 4.37 5.87
C LEU A 92 -1.41 4.00 6.72
N LYS A 93 -1.61 2.69 6.91
CA LYS A 93 -2.65 2.12 7.78
C LYS A 93 -2.08 1.01 8.67
N GLY A 94 -2.86 0.63 9.66
CA GLY A 94 -2.48 -0.37 10.67
C GLY A 94 -1.59 0.22 11.77
N GLU A 95 -1.15 -0.64 12.67
CA GLU A 95 -0.28 -0.29 13.79
C GLU A 95 0.92 -1.23 13.83
N TYR A 96 2.04 -0.79 14.39
CA TYR A 96 3.24 -1.63 14.53
C TYR A 96 2.91 -2.92 15.32
N PRO A 97 3.31 -4.11 14.82
CA PRO A 97 4.25 -4.37 13.71
C PRO A 97 3.59 -4.65 12.34
N ASN A 98 2.36 -4.22 12.10
CA ASN A 98 1.56 -4.52 10.90
C ASN A 98 1.19 -3.24 10.12
N ILE A 99 2.15 -2.33 9.95
CA ILE A 99 1.96 -1.13 9.13
C ILE A 99 2.02 -1.50 7.65
N SER A 100 1.04 -1.03 6.87
CA SER A 100 0.95 -1.27 5.42
C SER A 100 0.46 -0.01 4.68
N VAL A 101 0.50 -0.05 3.35
CA VAL A 101 0.02 1.05 2.50
C VAL A 101 -1.50 0.96 2.32
N ASP A 102 -2.18 2.08 2.53
CA ASP A 102 -3.55 2.33 2.08
C ASP A 102 -3.51 2.93 0.66
N TYR A 103 -3.57 2.07 -0.36
CA TYR A 103 -3.42 2.45 -1.76
C TYR A 103 -4.43 3.53 -2.20
N SER A 104 -5.65 3.49 -1.65
CA SER A 104 -6.69 4.49 -1.95
C SER A 104 -6.32 5.93 -1.56
N LYS A 105 -5.34 6.11 -0.67
CA LYS A 105 -4.89 7.42 -0.14
C LYS A 105 -3.51 7.84 -0.62
N VAL A 106 -2.91 7.08 -1.54
CA VAL A 106 -1.59 7.40 -2.08
C VAL A 106 -1.70 8.63 -2.98
N ILE A 107 -0.90 9.65 -2.66
CA ILE A 107 -0.77 10.88 -3.45
C ILE A 107 0.55 10.79 -4.22
N LEU A 108 0.44 10.77 -5.54
CA LEU A 108 1.55 10.65 -6.48
C LEU A 108 1.87 11.96 -7.20
N SER A 109 0.96 12.93 -7.16
CA SER A 109 1.09 14.24 -7.78
C SER A 109 0.31 15.25 -6.96
N ASN A 110 0.82 16.47 -6.85
CA ASN A 110 0.11 17.60 -6.26
C ASN A 110 0.26 18.82 -7.18
N GLY A 111 -0.86 19.42 -7.57
CA GLY A 111 -0.84 20.60 -8.42
C GLY A 111 -2.21 21.25 -8.58
N ASN A 112 -2.26 22.27 -9.44
CA ASN A 112 -3.43 23.15 -9.58
C ASN A 112 -4.22 22.92 -10.87
N LEU A 113 -3.81 21.99 -11.72
CA LEU A 113 -4.56 21.65 -12.92
C LEU A 113 -5.77 20.79 -12.51
N PRO A 114 -6.99 21.08 -13.00
CA PRO A 114 -8.14 20.22 -12.73
C PRO A 114 -7.91 18.78 -13.22
N GLY A 115 -8.28 17.80 -12.40
CA GLY A 115 -8.33 16.39 -12.78
C GLY A 115 -9.46 16.10 -13.79
N ALA A 116 -9.78 14.83 -13.98
CA ALA A 116 -10.91 14.37 -14.77
C ALA A 116 -11.93 13.64 -13.88
N ASN A 117 -13.19 13.62 -14.32
CA ASN A 117 -14.27 12.90 -13.65
C ASN A 117 -14.45 11.50 -14.27
N ASP A 118 -15.37 10.72 -13.71
CA ASP A 118 -15.81 9.42 -14.23
C ASP A 118 -14.65 8.46 -14.55
N LEU A 119 -13.64 8.46 -13.67
CA LEU A 119 -12.48 7.58 -13.77
C LEU A 119 -12.93 6.12 -13.64
N LYS A 120 -12.54 5.28 -14.60
CA LYS A 120 -12.86 3.85 -14.61
C LYS A 120 -11.65 3.04 -15.04
N ILE A 121 -11.55 1.85 -14.47
CA ILE A 121 -10.56 0.84 -14.83
C ILE A 121 -11.27 -0.47 -15.13
N GLU A 122 -10.93 -1.08 -16.27
CA GLU A 122 -11.52 -2.34 -16.72
C GLU A 122 -10.43 -3.32 -17.16
N LYS A 123 -10.51 -4.55 -16.67
CA LYS A 123 -9.71 -5.68 -17.16
C LYS A 123 -10.21 -6.11 -18.54
N LYS A 124 -9.31 -6.23 -19.52
CA LYS A 124 -9.55 -6.81 -20.86
C LYS A 124 -8.59 -7.97 -21.06
N GLU A 125 -8.77 -8.77 -22.12
CA GLU A 125 -8.00 -10.01 -22.35
C GLU A 125 -6.47 -9.83 -22.33
N LYS A 126 -5.95 -8.70 -22.84
CA LYS A 126 -4.50 -8.46 -23.01
C LYS A 126 -3.96 -7.32 -22.16
N GLY A 127 -4.75 -6.80 -21.22
CA GLY A 127 -4.37 -5.58 -20.52
C GLY A 127 -5.51 -4.87 -19.81
N VAL A 128 -5.25 -3.62 -19.47
CA VAL A 128 -6.14 -2.78 -18.68
C VAL A 128 -6.57 -1.58 -19.51
N LEU A 129 -7.87 -1.34 -19.57
CA LEU A 129 -8.43 -0.13 -20.15
C LEU A 129 -8.70 0.87 -19.02
N VAL A 130 -8.09 2.04 -19.11
CA VAL A 130 -8.37 3.18 -18.24
C VAL A 130 -9.21 4.18 -19.04
N SER A 131 -10.29 4.70 -18.46
CA SER A 131 -11.15 5.70 -19.10
C SER A 131 -11.55 6.80 -18.13
N TRP A 132 -11.87 7.97 -18.68
CA TRP A 132 -12.20 9.19 -17.94
C TRP A 132 -13.10 10.08 -18.78
N ASP A 133 -13.77 11.05 -18.15
CA ASP A 133 -14.46 12.12 -18.86
C ASP A 133 -13.44 13.03 -19.58
N PRO A 134 -13.44 13.11 -20.92
CA PRO A 134 -12.50 13.93 -21.68
C PRO A 134 -12.76 15.44 -21.56
N SER A 135 -13.77 15.86 -20.78
CA SER A 135 -14.00 17.27 -20.48
C SER A 135 -12.78 17.91 -19.79
N GLY A 136 -12.45 19.15 -20.20
CA GLY A 136 -11.28 19.89 -19.70
C GLY A 136 -10.37 20.39 -20.82
N LYS A 137 -9.10 20.67 -20.47
CA LYS A 137 -8.08 21.07 -21.45
C LYS A 137 -7.67 19.87 -22.29
N GLN A 138 -8.05 19.92 -23.56
CA GLN A 138 -7.96 18.79 -24.49
C GLN A 138 -6.51 18.37 -24.82
N ASP A 139 -5.54 19.28 -24.68
CA ASP A 139 -4.14 19.08 -25.02
C ASP A 139 -3.27 18.61 -23.84
N ASP A 140 -3.84 18.48 -22.63
CA ASP A 140 -3.11 17.94 -21.49
C ASP A 140 -2.67 16.49 -21.76
N THR A 141 -1.45 16.15 -21.35
CA THR A 141 -0.91 14.80 -21.41
C THR A 141 -1.36 13.99 -20.20
N VAL A 142 -1.86 12.78 -20.46
CA VAL A 142 -2.29 11.83 -19.43
C VAL A 142 -1.11 11.00 -18.93
N MET A 143 -0.97 10.93 -17.61
CA MET A 143 -0.01 10.09 -16.91
C MET A 143 -0.76 9.01 -16.10
N ILE A 144 -0.40 7.74 -16.27
CA ILE A 144 -1.03 6.61 -15.56
C ILE A 144 0.03 5.81 -14.82
N LEU A 145 -0.30 5.34 -13.62
CA LEU A 145 0.49 4.38 -12.85
C LEU A 145 -0.37 3.15 -12.55
N LEU A 146 0.12 1.97 -12.91
CA LEU A 146 -0.40 0.69 -12.41
C LEU A 146 0.59 0.13 -11.39
N TYR A 147 0.15 -0.08 -10.15
CA TYR A 147 0.96 -0.66 -9.09
C TYR A 147 0.47 -2.07 -8.77
N HIS A 148 1.40 -3.02 -8.69
CA HIS A 148 1.16 -4.43 -8.35
C HIS A 148 1.64 -4.67 -6.92
N PRO A 149 0.73 -4.74 -5.92
CA PRO A 149 1.12 -4.86 -4.52
C PRO A 149 1.83 -6.16 -4.16
N LEU A 150 1.51 -7.28 -4.83
CA LEU A 150 2.14 -8.59 -4.56
C LEU A 150 3.58 -8.64 -5.09
N GLU A 151 3.80 -8.28 -6.36
CA GLU A 151 5.14 -8.17 -6.96
C GLU A 151 5.97 -7.00 -6.39
N LYS A 152 5.31 -6.05 -5.70
CA LYS A 152 5.90 -4.77 -5.29
C LYS A 152 6.56 -4.09 -6.49
N ALA A 153 5.83 -4.01 -7.60
CA ALA A 153 6.29 -3.46 -8.85
C ALA A 153 5.30 -2.41 -9.35
N ALA A 154 5.76 -1.49 -10.17
CA ALA A 154 4.90 -0.51 -10.81
C ALA A 154 5.23 -0.38 -12.29
N MET A 155 4.21 -0.05 -13.07
CA MET A 155 4.32 0.33 -14.47
C MET A 155 3.85 1.76 -14.61
N SER A 156 4.75 2.63 -15.07
CA SER A 156 4.47 4.05 -15.30
C SER A 156 4.27 4.30 -16.79
N VAL A 157 3.20 5.00 -17.14
CA VAL A 157 2.98 5.51 -18.50
C VAL A 157 2.94 7.03 -18.41
N ILE A 158 4.09 7.67 -18.61
CA ILE A 158 4.28 9.12 -18.41
C ILE A 158 3.64 9.96 -19.53
N ASN A 159 3.57 9.42 -20.75
CA ASN A 159 2.99 10.11 -21.91
C ASN A 159 1.99 9.18 -22.60
N ALA A 160 0.88 8.86 -21.91
CA ALA A 160 -0.07 7.88 -22.41
C ALA A 160 -0.76 8.38 -23.69
N CYS A 161 -1.53 9.46 -23.57
CA CYS A 161 -2.21 10.11 -24.68
C CYS A 161 -2.60 11.54 -24.28
N ARG A 162 -3.29 12.24 -25.18
CA ARG A 162 -3.96 13.50 -24.85
C ARG A 162 -5.25 13.23 -24.07
N ARG A 163 -5.63 14.16 -23.20
CA ARG A 163 -6.83 14.05 -22.35
C ARG A 163 -8.11 13.88 -23.16
N ASP A 164 -8.19 14.46 -24.35
CA ASP A 164 -9.35 14.36 -25.24
C ASP A 164 -9.60 12.95 -25.81
N ALA A 165 -8.65 12.03 -25.69
CA ALA A 165 -8.85 10.63 -26.08
C ALA A 165 -9.90 9.91 -25.21
N GLY A 166 -10.11 10.35 -23.96
CA GLY A 166 -11.09 9.79 -23.01
C GLY A 166 -10.80 8.36 -22.53
N SER A 167 -9.82 7.68 -23.11
CA SER A 167 -9.38 6.35 -22.68
C SER A 167 -7.97 6.03 -23.16
N TYR A 168 -7.33 5.10 -22.47
CA TYR A 168 -6.03 4.56 -22.83
C TYR A 168 -5.93 3.08 -22.44
N PHE A 169 -5.45 2.26 -23.37
CA PHE A 169 -5.24 0.83 -23.14
C PHE A 169 -3.77 0.56 -22.81
N ILE A 170 -3.54 -0.19 -21.74
CA ILE A 170 -2.21 -0.58 -21.26
C ILE A 170 -2.07 -2.09 -21.43
N ASP A 171 -1.20 -2.50 -22.35
CA ASP A 171 -0.86 -3.91 -22.55
C ASP A 171 -0.16 -4.49 -21.32
N LEU A 172 -0.66 -5.63 -20.83
CA LEU A 172 -0.05 -6.38 -19.73
C LEU A 172 0.03 -7.86 -20.11
N TYR A 173 1.15 -8.50 -19.78
CA TYR A 173 1.25 -9.96 -19.89
C TYR A 173 0.33 -10.64 -18.87
N GLU A 174 -0.25 -11.79 -19.26
CA GLU A 174 -1.33 -12.49 -18.56
C GLU A 174 -1.10 -12.64 -17.05
N LYS A 175 0.12 -13.06 -16.64
CA LYS A 175 0.46 -13.22 -15.22
C LYS A 175 0.23 -11.95 -14.37
N ARG A 176 0.53 -10.77 -14.90
CA ARG A 176 0.33 -9.50 -14.18
C ARG A 176 -1.13 -9.06 -14.14
N LEU A 177 -1.91 -9.50 -15.11
CA LEU A 177 -3.31 -9.15 -15.25
C LEU A 177 -4.21 -9.87 -14.24
N ASP A 178 -3.76 -11.01 -13.72
CA ASP A 178 -4.48 -11.79 -12.69
C ASP A 178 -4.10 -11.40 -11.25
N GLU A 179 -3.02 -10.64 -11.07
CA GLU A 179 -2.66 -10.11 -9.76
C GLU A 179 -3.48 -8.87 -9.40
N PRO A 180 -3.60 -8.54 -8.11
CA PRO A 180 -4.12 -7.25 -7.66
C PRO A 180 -3.40 -6.07 -8.32
N ILE A 181 -4.17 -5.13 -8.86
CA ILE A 181 -3.65 -3.91 -9.51
C ILE A 181 -4.31 -2.70 -8.89
N GLU A 182 -3.49 -1.72 -8.49
CA GLU A 182 -3.91 -0.41 -7.99
C GLU A 182 -3.59 0.65 -9.04
N ALA A 183 -4.59 1.38 -9.52
CA ALA A 183 -4.42 2.31 -10.62
C ALA A 183 -4.59 3.78 -10.22
N TYR A 184 -3.73 4.62 -10.76
CA TYR A 184 -3.71 6.06 -10.51
C TYR A 184 -3.54 6.82 -11.82
N ILE A 185 -4.07 8.04 -11.86
CA ILE A 185 -3.99 8.93 -13.01
C ILE A 185 -3.68 10.36 -12.55
N CYS A 186 -2.90 11.09 -13.34
CA CYS A 186 -2.82 12.54 -13.26
C CYS A 186 -2.63 13.13 -14.65
N PHE A 187 -2.74 14.45 -14.75
CA PHE A 187 -2.69 15.17 -16.02
C PHE A 187 -1.63 16.26 -15.95
N LYS A 188 -0.82 16.38 -16.99
CA LYS A 188 0.22 17.41 -17.13
C LYS A 188 -0.15 18.30 -18.31
N SER A 189 -0.08 19.62 -18.13
CA SER A 189 -0.40 20.54 -19.21
C SER A 189 0.54 20.36 -20.41
N ALA A 190 0.06 20.62 -21.63
CA ALA A 190 0.87 20.47 -22.85
C ALA A 190 2.20 21.23 -22.82
N ASN A 191 2.21 22.40 -22.18
CA ASN A 191 3.41 23.22 -22.00
C ASN A 191 4.31 22.78 -20.83
N GLY A 192 3.93 21.73 -20.09
CA GLY A 192 4.64 21.16 -18.96
C GLY A 192 4.74 22.05 -17.71
N LYS A 193 3.94 23.13 -17.62
CA LYS A 193 4.02 24.12 -16.53
C LYS A 193 2.99 23.91 -15.41
N ALA A 194 2.01 23.04 -15.61
CA ALA A 194 1.01 22.70 -14.60
C ALA A 194 0.79 21.19 -14.58
N ILE A 195 0.40 20.68 -13.42
CA ILE A 195 0.03 19.28 -13.21
C ILE A 195 -1.19 19.22 -12.29
N SER A 196 -1.99 18.16 -12.41
CA SER A 196 -3.12 17.92 -11.52
C SER A 196 -2.68 17.17 -10.27
N ASP A 197 -3.52 17.20 -9.25
CA ASP A 197 -3.48 16.18 -8.21
C ASP A 197 -3.62 14.79 -8.84
N SER A 198 -2.98 13.78 -8.23
CA SER A 198 -3.21 12.39 -8.62
C SER A 198 -4.55 11.90 -8.10
N ALA A 199 -5.29 11.19 -8.93
CA ALA A 199 -6.52 10.51 -8.56
C ALA A 199 -6.31 9.00 -8.53
N TYR A 200 -6.83 8.36 -7.50
CA TYR A 200 -6.95 6.90 -7.44
C TYR A 200 -8.17 6.46 -8.25
N ILE A 201 -7.95 5.61 -9.25
CA ILE A 201 -9.03 5.13 -10.15
C ILE A 201 -9.78 3.98 -9.50
N GLY A 202 -9.05 3.10 -8.82
CA GLY A 202 -9.60 1.89 -8.21
C GLY A 202 -8.63 0.71 -8.27
N ASN A 203 -9.15 -0.43 -7.86
CA ASN A 203 -8.45 -1.70 -7.81
C ASN A 203 -9.06 -2.70 -8.80
N LEU A 204 -8.21 -3.53 -9.42
CA LEU A 204 -8.61 -4.75 -10.11
C LEU A 204 -8.15 -5.99 -9.33
N ASN A 205 -8.94 -7.06 -9.39
CA ASN A 205 -8.69 -8.37 -8.76
C ASN A 205 -8.62 -8.38 -7.22
N GLY A 206 -9.12 -7.34 -6.56
CA GLY A 206 -9.29 -7.27 -5.10
C GLY A 206 -8.09 -6.66 -4.36
N ALA A 207 -8.33 -6.26 -3.11
CA ALA A 207 -7.26 -5.75 -2.24
C ALA A 207 -6.34 -6.90 -1.79
N VAL A 208 -5.04 -6.63 -1.66
CA VAL A 208 -4.12 -7.59 -1.06
C VAL A 208 -4.44 -7.78 0.41
N GLU A 209 -4.88 -8.99 0.73
CA GLU A 209 -5.10 -9.43 2.11
C GLU A 209 -3.77 -9.48 2.84
N SER A 210 -3.75 -8.95 4.06
CA SER A 210 -2.57 -8.97 4.90
C SER A 210 -2.15 -10.40 5.24
N ALA A 211 -0.87 -10.62 5.57
CA ALA A 211 -0.39 -11.94 6.00
C ALA A 211 -1.16 -12.47 7.23
N GLU A 212 -1.65 -11.59 8.10
CA GLU A 212 -2.50 -11.94 9.23
C GLU A 212 -3.90 -12.39 8.77
N GLU A 213 -4.52 -11.68 7.84
CA GLU A 213 -5.82 -12.09 7.26
C GLU A 213 -5.71 -13.41 6.50
N LEU A 214 -4.61 -13.61 5.75
CA LEU A 214 -4.29 -14.89 5.09
C LEU A 214 -4.11 -16.01 6.12
N SER A 215 -3.37 -15.76 7.21
CA SER A 215 -3.17 -16.74 8.30
C SER A 215 -4.49 -17.06 9.02
N GLN A 216 -5.32 -16.05 9.28
CA GLN A 216 -6.64 -16.21 9.88
C GLN A 216 -7.57 -17.03 8.96
N LYS A 217 -7.59 -16.73 7.66
CA LYS A 217 -8.35 -17.50 6.67
C LYS A 217 -7.85 -18.93 6.53
N GLN A 218 -6.54 -19.16 6.52
CA GLN A 218 -5.96 -20.51 6.49
C GLN A 218 -6.34 -21.30 7.75
N THR A 219 -6.26 -20.66 8.91
CA THR A 219 -6.66 -21.27 10.19
C THR A 219 -8.15 -21.60 10.19
N TYR A 220 -8.99 -20.67 9.72
CA TYR A 220 -10.43 -20.87 9.56
C TYR A 220 -10.72 -22.04 8.62
N ALA A 221 -10.09 -22.07 7.43
CA ALA A 221 -10.28 -23.12 6.44
C ALA A 221 -9.89 -24.51 6.97
N LEU A 222 -8.78 -24.62 7.71
CA LEU A 222 -8.33 -25.87 8.31
C LEU A 222 -9.30 -26.36 9.39
N VAL A 223 -9.80 -25.46 10.25
CA VAL A 223 -10.81 -25.79 11.26
C VAL A 223 -12.13 -26.19 10.59
N LYS A 224 -12.51 -25.51 9.51
CA LYS A 224 -13.73 -25.80 8.74
C LYS A 224 -13.67 -27.17 8.08
N GLN A 225 -12.57 -27.51 7.43
CA GLN A 225 -12.35 -28.86 6.88
C GLN A 225 -12.48 -29.94 7.95
N ARG A 226 -11.86 -29.75 9.11
CA ARG A 226 -11.97 -30.71 10.23
C ARG A 226 -13.41 -30.80 10.73
N PHE A 227 -14.10 -29.67 10.85
CA PHE A 227 -15.51 -29.64 11.26
C PHE A 227 -16.40 -30.38 10.29
N ASP A 228 -16.24 -30.20 8.98
CA ASP A 228 -17.09 -30.83 7.96
C ASP A 228 -16.96 -32.36 7.99
N VAL A 229 -15.75 -32.88 8.20
CA VAL A 229 -15.51 -34.32 8.41
C VAL A 229 -16.19 -34.82 9.68
N VAL A 230 -16.00 -34.13 10.81
CA VAL A 230 -16.58 -34.52 12.11
C VAL A 230 -18.10 -34.41 12.11
N GLU A 231 -18.66 -33.41 11.43
CA GLU A 231 -20.10 -33.21 11.27
C GLU A 231 -20.71 -34.35 10.44
N ALA A 232 -20.09 -34.74 9.33
CA ALA A 232 -20.53 -35.87 8.53
C ALA A 232 -20.58 -37.17 9.35
N ASP A 233 -19.50 -37.49 10.09
CA ASP A 233 -19.43 -38.66 10.96
C ASP A 233 -20.49 -38.61 12.08
N TYR A 234 -20.69 -37.44 12.69
CA TYR A 234 -21.66 -37.23 13.76
C TYR A 234 -23.10 -37.44 13.27
N LEU A 235 -23.46 -36.86 12.14
CA LEU A 235 -24.77 -37.00 11.52
C LEU A 235 -25.01 -38.44 11.05
N GLN A 236 -24.00 -39.10 10.47
CA GLN A 236 -24.09 -40.50 10.05
C GLN A 236 -24.37 -41.43 11.25
N GLN A 237 -23.66 -41.24 12.37
CA GLN A 237 -23.90 -42.05 13.58
C GLN A 237 -25.26 -41.79 14.22
N ILE A 238 -25.81 -40.57 14.14
CA ILE A 238 -27.17 -40.27 14.59
C ILE A 238 -28.21 -40.97 13.70
N ALA A 239 -28.04 -40.87 12.38
CA ALA A 239 -28.94 -41.47 11.40
C ALA A 239 -28.96 -43.00 11.51
N ALA A 240 -27.79 -43.63 11.63
CA ALA A 240 -27.66 -45.08 11.80
C ALA A 240 -28.34 -45.61 13.08
N ASN A 241 -28.52 -44.76 14.09
CA ASN A 241 -29.17 -45.12 15.34
C ASN A 241 -30.63 -44.63 15.44
N TYR A 242 -31.24 -44.21 14.32
CA TYR A 242 -32.63 -43.73 14.28
C TYR A 242 -32.92 -42.61 15.31
N GLY A 243 -31.92 -41.79 15.66
CA GLY A 243 -32.05 -40.75 16.69
C GLY A 243 -31.98 -41.25 18.14
N ASN A 244 -31.78 -42.55 18.39
CA ASN A 244 -31.59 -43.07 19.74
C ASN A 244 -30.19 -42.69 20.29
N PRO A 245 -30.09 -42.40 21.60
CA PRO A 245 -28.83 -41.94 22.21
C PRO A 245 -27.75 -43.04 22.20
N VAL A 246 -26.72 -42.83 21.37
CA VAL A 246 -25.52 -43.68 21.30
C VAL A 246 -24.64 -43.43 22.53
N ASN A 247 -24.62 -44.35 23.50
CA ASN A 247 -23.89 -44.14 24.75
C ASN A 247 -22.48 -44.74 24.78
N THR A 248 -21.76 -44.72 23.64
CA THR A 248 -20.36 -45.17 23.58
C THR A 248 -19.40 -44.04 23.95
N LYS A 249 -18.22 -44.41 24.47
CA LYS A 249 -17.14 -43.43 24.75
C LYS A 249 -16.70 -42.72 23.46
N ALA A 250 -16.64 -43.45 22.34
CA ALA A 250 -16.30 -42.91 21.03
C ALA A 250 -17.30 -41.83 20.58
N PHE A 251 -18.62 -42.10 20.67
CA PHE A 251 -19.64 -41.11 20.30
C PHE A 251 -19.64 -39.88 21.22
N ARG A 252 -19.39 -40.05 22.52
CA ARG A 252 -19.25 -38.93 23.46
C ARG A 252 -18.08 -38.01 23.09
N ASN A 253 -16.95 -38.59 22.66
CA ASN A 253 -15.80 -37.83 22.18
C ASN A 253 -16.11 -37.10 20.87
N LEU A 254 -16.73 -37.78 19.90
CA LEU A 254 -17.16 -37.21 18.61
C LEU A 254 -18.12 -36.03 18.82
N LYS A 255 -19.15 -36.20 19.66
CA LYS A 255 -20.11 -35.14 20.00
C LYS A 255 -19.44 -33.94 20.68
N LYS A 256 -18.44 -34.20 21.53
CA LYS A 256 -17.66 -33.12 22.18
C LYS A 256 -16.80 -32.37 21.16
N GLU A 257 -16.12 -33.10 20.27
CA GLU A 257 -15.32 -32.51 19.20
C GLU A 257 -16.18 -31.67 18.24
N TYR A 258 -17.34 -32.20 17.81
CA TYR A 258 -18.33 -31.46 17.01
C TYR A 258 -18.70 -30.13 17.66
N LYS A 259 -19.11 -30.14 18.94
CA LYS A 259 -19.50 -28.93 19.68
C LYS A 259 -18.36 -27.92 19.79
N VAL A 260 -17.14 -28.39 20.09
CA VAL A 260 -15.97 -27.51 20.23
C VAL A 260 -15.59 -26.88 18.89
N LEU A 261 -15.61 -27.64 17.79
CA LEU A 261 -15.30 -27.12 16.47
C LEU A 261 -16.37 -26.15 15.96
N LYS A 262 -17.65 -26.43 16.25
CA LYS A 262 -18.76 -25.52 15.96
C LYS A 262 -18.58 -24.17 16.67
N ASP A 263 -18.35 -24.20 17.98
CA ASP A 263 -18.12 -23.00 18.79
C ASP A 263 -16.88 -22.23 18.35
N LYS A 264 -15.79 -22.95 18.00
CA LYS A 264 -14.59 -22.33 17.42
C LYS A 264 -14.89 -21.61 16.11
N LEU A 265 -15.65 -22.21 15.19
CA LEU A 265 -15.99 -21.58 13.91
C LEU A 265 -16.90 -20.35 14.04
N GLU A 266 -17.71 -20.28 15.10
CA GLU A 266 -18.54 -19.11 15.38
C GLU A 266 -17.71 -17.88 15.78
N HIS A 267 -16.58 -18.10 16.46
CA HIS A 267 -15.75 -17.03 17.03
C HIS A 267 -14.40 -16.82 16.32
N LEU A 268 -14.02 -17.68 15.38
CA LEU A 268 -12.76 -17.57 14.64
C LEU A 268 -12.83 -16.44 13.59
N PRO A 269 -11.85 -15.52 13.56
CA PRO A 269 -11.72 -14.56 12.47
C PRO A 269 -11.31 -15.26 11.16
N GLY A 270 -11.53 -14.61 10.01
CA GLY A 270 -11.18 -15.16 8.69
C GLY A 270 -12.29 -15.98 8.01
N LYS A 271 -13.53 -15.87 8.48
CA LYS A 271 -14.70 -16.41 7.78
C LYS A 271 -14.82 -15.73 6.40
N PRO A 272 -14.98 -16.49 5.29
CA PRO A 272 -15.27 -15.88 3.99
C PRO A 272 -16.59 -15.10 4.07
N GLY A 273 -16.54 -13.83 3.68
CA GLY A 273 -17.70 -12.95 3.56
C GLY A 273 -18.47 -13.20 2.28
#